data_AF-A0A3S2DNI5-F1
#
_entry.id   AF-A0A3S2DNI5-F1
#
_cell.length_a   1.000
_cell.length_b   1.000
_cell.length_c   1.000
_cell.angle_alpha   90.00
_cell.angle_beta   90.00
_cell.angle_gamma   90.00
#
_symmetry.space_group_name_H-M   'P 1'
#
loop_
_entity.id
_entity.type
_entity.pdbx_description
1 polymer ?
#
loop_
_entity_poly.entity_id
_entity_poly.type
_entity_poly.pdbx_seq_one_letter_code
_entity_poly.pdbx_strand_id
1 'polypeptide(L)' 'MPKFEATRRVSHTPEQMFALVADVESYPQFLPLCEALTVRSRKERDGRTVLLADMS' A
#
# COMPACT_ATOMS: atom_id res chain seq x y z
N MET A 1 3.41 14.78 16.70
CA MET A 1 3.26 13.34 16.39
C MET A 1 4.63 12.76 16.11
N PRO A 2 4.98 11.58 16.65
CA PRO A 2 6.21 10.90 16.27
C PRO A 2 6.14 10.50 14.78
N LYS A 3 7.24 10.72 14.05
CA LYS A 3 7.43 10.29 12.68
C LYS A 3 8.46 9.17 12.67
N PHE A 4 8.15 8.06 12.01
CA PHE A 4 9.10 6.97 11.77
C PHE A 4 9.50 6.96 10.30
N GLU A 5 10.79 6.77 10.01
CA GLU A 5 11.32 6.67 8.66
C GLU A 5 12.44 5.62 8.65
N ALA A 6 12.39 4.70 7.69
CA ALA A 6 13.39 3.65 7.54
C ALA A 6 13.69 3.42 6.04
N THR A 7 14.96 3.27 5.71
CA THR A 7 15.43 3.03 4.34
C THR A 7 16.31 1.79 4.32
N ARG A 8 16.04 0.87 3.39
CA ARG A 8 16.78 -0.38 3.22
C ARG A 8 17.03 -0.65 1.74
N ARG A 9 18.21 -1.16 1.40
CA ARG A 9 18.46 -1.79 0.09
C ARG A 9 17.87 -3.18 0.09
N VAL A 10 17.17 -3.55 -0.98
CA VAL A 10 16.53 -4.85 -1.16
C VAL A 10 16.96 -5.46 -2.50
N SER A 11 16.92 -6.79 -2.59
CA SER A 11 17.27 -7.55 -3.79
C SER A 11 16.08 -7.72 -4.74
N HIS A 12 15.29 -6.65 -4.90
CA HIS A 12 14.10 -6.61 -5.76
C HIS A 12 14.21 -5.47 -6.76
N THR A 13 13.67 -5.66 -7.96
CA THR A 13 13.62 -4.59 -8.95
C THR A 13 12.61 -3.51 -8.54
N PRO A 14 12.72 -2.28 -9.07
CA PRO A 14 11.72 -1.24 -8.84
C PRO A 14 10.29 -1.68 -9.17
N GLU A 15 10.11 -2.47 -10.23
CA GLU A 15 8.80 -2.98 -10.67
C GLU A 15 8.22 -3.98 -9.68
N GLN A 16 9.04 -4.88 -9.13
CA GLN A 16 8.62 -5.82 -8.11
C GLN A 16 8.20 -5.09 -6.83
N MET A 17 8.97 -4.08 -6.42
CA MET A 17 8.63 -3.25 -5.26
C MET A 17 7.36 -2.44 -5.49
N PHE A 18 7.15 -1.91 -6.70
CA PHE A 18 5.92 -1.22 -7.06
C PHE A 18 4.72 -2.16 -7.05
N ALA A 19 4.84 -3.35 -7.62
CA ALA A 19 3.77 -4.34 -7.65
C ALA A 19 3.29 -4.70 -6.22
N LEU A 20 4.23 -4.81 -5.26
CA LEU A 20 3.91 -5.06 -3.86
C LEU A 20 3.04 -3.95 -3.23
N VAL A 21 3.32 -2.68 -3.51
CA VAL A 21 2.56 -1.55 -2.93
C VAL A 21 1.33 -1.15 -3.75
N ALA A 22 1.27 -1.53 -5.02
CA ALA A 22 0.11 -1.28 -5.87
C ALA A 22 -1.08 -2.17 -5.46
N ASP A 23 -0.80 -3.39 -4.98
CA ASP A 23 -1.82 -4.29 -4.43
C ASP A 23 -2.09 -4.02 -2.94
N VAL A 24 -2.78 -2.91 -2.68
CA VAL A 24 -3.09 -2.47 -1.31
C VAL A 24 -3.92 -3.49 -0.54
N GLU A 25 -4.75 -4.30 -1.21
CA GLU A 25 -5.61 -5.30 -0.57
C GLU A 25 -4.81 -6.42 0.10
N SER A 26 -3.55 -6.63 -0.31
CA SER A 26 -2.64 -7.60 0.29
C SER A 26 -1.87 -7.06 1.51
N TYR A 27 -2.01 -5.78 1.88
CA TYR A 27 -1.28 -5.16 2.99
C TYR A 27 -1.38 -5.90 4.33
N PRO A 28 -2.52 -6.47 4.74
CA PRO A 28 -2.61 -7.21 6.00
C PRO A 28 -1.66 -8.42 6.09
N GLN A 29 -1.16 -8.90 4.95
CA GLN A 29 -0.26 -10.05 4.90
C GLN A 29 1.19 -9.70 5.29
N PHE A 30 1.57 -8.42 5.23
CA PHE A 30 2.98 -8.04 5.38
C PHE A 30 3.25 -6.70 6.08
N LEU A 31 2.28 -5.79 6.19
CA LEU A 31 2.47 -4.55 6.94
C LEU A 31 2.28 -4.79 8.44
N PRO A 32 3.27 -4.43 9.27
CA PRO A 32 3.08 -4.43 10.71
C PRO A 32 1.93 -3.48 11.07
N LEU A 33 1.07 -3.89 12.01
CA LEU A 33 -0.06 -3.09 12.52
C LEU A 33 -1.18 -2.86 11.48
N CYS A 34 -1.26 -3.69 10.45
CA CYS A 34 -2.43 -3.77 9.57
C CYS A 34 -3.06 -5.16 9.73
N GLU A 35 -4.16 -5.24 10.49
CA GLU A 35 -4.94 -6.46 10.67
C GLU A 35 -5.89 -6.70 9.50
N ALA A 36 -6.45 -5.63 8.94
CA ALA A 36 -7.32 -5.69 7.78
C ALA A 36 -7.24 -4.43 6.92
N LEU A 37 -7.60 -4.59 5.64
CA LEU A 37 -7.77 -3.49 4.71
C LEU A 37 -9.08 -3.68 3.93
N THR A 38 -9.93 -2.66 3.91
CA THR A 38 -11.22 -2.69 3.19
C THR A 38 -11.33 -1.48 2.27
N VAL A 39 -11.47 -1.74 0.97
CA VAL A 39 -11.68 -0.69 -0.04
C VAL A 39 -13.13 -0.22 -0.02
N ARG A 40 -13.36 1.05 0.36
CA ARG A 40 -14.67 1.71 0.36
C ARG A 40 -15.10 2.22 -1.00
N SER A 41 -14.15 2.67 -1.83
CA SER A 41 -14.47 3.15 -3.18
C SER A 41 -13.30 3.08 -4.13
N ARG A 42 -13.61 2.86 -5.42
CA ARG A 42 -12.66 2.99 -6.53
C ARG A 42 -13.19 4.02 -7.50
N LYS A 43 -12.36 4.99 -7.90
CA LYS A 43 -12.75 6.07 -8.82
C LYS A 43 -11.64 6.35 -9.82
N GLU A 44 -12.00 6.58 -11.07
CA GLU A 44 -11.09 7.09 -12.07
C GLU A 44 -11.01 8.61 -12.00
N ARG A 45 -9.80 9.15 -11.95
CA ARG A 45 -9.54 10.59 -11.96
C ARG A 45 -8.23 10.88 -12.69
N ASP A 46 -8.29 11.75 -13.69
CA ASP A 46 -7.13 12.21 -14.46
C ASP A 46 -6.28 11.05 -15.03
N GLY A 47 -6.94 9.98 -15.49
CA GLY A 47 -6.30 8.76 -16.02
C GLY A 47 -5.66 7.87 -14.96
N ARG A 48 -6.03 8.01 -13.69
CA ARG A 48 -5.53 7.20 -12.57
C ARG A 48 -6.68 6.65 -11.73
N THR A 49 -6.53 5.42 -11.27
CA THR A 49 -7.41 4.83 -10.27
C THR A 49 -7.05 5.37 -8.88
N VAL A 50 -8.04 5.92 -8.19
CA VAL A 50 -7.96 6.37 -6.80
C VAL A 50 -8.79 5.43 -5.93
N LEU A 51 -8.16 4.87 -4.90
CA LEU A 51 -8.80 4.00 -3.91
C LEU A 51 -8.98 4.76 -2.60
N LEU A 52 -10.17 4.66 -2.01
CA LEU A 52 -10.40 5.02 -0.61
C LEU A 52 -10.54 3.72 0.17
N ALA A 53 -9.68 3.51 1.17
CA ALA A 53 -9.67 2.30 1.98
C ALA A 53 -9.53 2.65 3.46
N ASP A 54 -10.12 1.80 4.30
CA ASP A 54 -9.86 1.79 5.73
C ASP A 54 -8.82 0.72 6.06
N MET A 55 -7.97 1.02 7.03
CA MET A 55 -7.05 0.09 7.66
C MET A 55 -7.39 0.00 9.14
N SER A 56 -7.39 -1.23 9.67
CA SER A 56 -7.48 -1.53 11.10
C SER A 56 -6.21 -2.23 11.56
#